data_AF-V4TVN7-F1
#
_entry.id   AF-V4TVN7-F1
#
_cell.length_a   1.000
_cell.length_b   1.000
_cell.length_c   1.000
_cell.angle_alpha   90.00
_cell.angle_beta   90.00
_cell.angle_gamma   90.00
#
_symmetry.space_group_name_H-M   'P 1'
#
loop_
_entity.id
_entity.type
_entity.pdbx_description
1 polymer ?
#
loop_
_entity_poly.entity_id
_entity_poly.type
_entity_poly.pdbx_seq_one_letter_code
_entity_poly.pdbx_strand_id
1 'polypeptide(L)'
;MEKSKNPSVDAAAEEKVKENQELILSQLRKEKGDGFYFCEYQGFWCPEPAINAVISFQKHFQAQESDVILATYPKSGTTWLKALTFTIMNRSRFELQNSPLHTTTLHQLVPFLEFDLYLNHQSPNFECFSAPRIFATHVPHALLPGSILNSGCRIVYVCRNPLDQFISEWLFIARTQDKEPSDLAEAFERACNGIQIFGPIWEHALGYWRASIEQPDKIFFLKYEDLKEDIASCINRLADFLGCPLSEEEVTQGVVEEISKLCSFDYIQNLEVTKTGRAYANGVKNSHYLRKGEVGDWKNYLTPSMSERLEKIIEEKLAGSGLTFKTSLQEPELI
;
A
#
# COMPACT_ATOMS: atom_id res chain seq x y z
N MET A 1 38.49 19.57 -20.93
CA MET A 1 39.11 19.10 -19.67
C MET A 1 38.12 18.18 -18.98
N GLU A 2 38.11 16.91 -19.39
CA GLU A 2 37.34 15.86 -18.72
C GLU A 2 38.02 15.56 -17.38
N LYS A 3 37.28 15.73 -16.27
CA LYS A 3 37.70 15.14 -15.00
C LYS A 3 37.44 13.63 -15.10
N SER A 4 38.52 12.88 -15.35
CA SER A 4 38.59 11.45 -15.07
C SER A 4 38.16 11.21 -13.62
N LYS A 5 36.97 10.62 -13.43
CA LYS A 5 36.61 9.98 -12.15
C LYS A 5 37.34 8.64 -12.11
N ASN A 6 38.05 8.40 -11.02
CA ASN A 6 38.89 7.23 -10.82
C ASN A 6 38.01 6.05 -10.38
N PRO A 7 37.78 5.00 -11.21
CA PRO A 7 36.78 3.97 -10.94
C PRO A 7 37.06 3.12 -9.69
N SER A 8 38.31 3.05 -9.24
CA SER A 8 38.74 2.23 -8.11
C SER A 8 38.43 2.84 -6.74
N VAL A 9 38.31 4.17 -6.65
CA VAL A 9 37.99 4.87 -5.39
C VAL A 9 36.49 4.79 -5.09
N ASP A 10 35.67 4.84 -6.14
CA ASP A 10 34.21 4.72 -6.03
C ASP A 10 33.80 3.28 -5.62
N ALA A 11 34.44 2.25 -6.16
CA ALA A 11 34.17 0.85 -5.79
C ALA A 11 34.48 0.53 -4.32
N ALA A 12 35.63 1.01 -3.80
CA ALA A 12 36.01 0.79 -2.40
C ALA A 12 35.14 1.59 -1.40
N ALA A 13 34.59 2.74 -1.83
CA ALA A 13 33.63 3.50 -1.05
C ALA A 13 32.26 2.80 -1.02
N GLU A 14 31.80 2.28 -2.16
CA GLU A 14 30.57 1.49 -2.25
C GLU A 14 30.63 0.20 -1.42
N GLU A 15 31.77 -0.49 -1.42
CA GLU A 15 32.00 -1.70 -0.63
C GLU A 15 31.93 -1.41 0.88
N LYS A 16 32.57 -0.34 1.35
CA LYS A 16 32.46 0.12 2.76
C LYS A 16 31.04 0.52 3.16
N VAL A 17 30.28 1.14 2.25
CA VAL A 17 28.88 1.49 2.51
C VAL A 17 28.03 0.24 2.66
N LYS A 18 28.26 -0.78 1.82
CA LYS A 18 27.58 -2.08 1.92
C LYS A 18 27.93 -2.81 3.22
N GLU A 19 29.22 -2.92 3.57
CA GLU A 19 29.66 -3.54 4.82
C GLU A 19 29.04 -2.86 6.05
N ASN A 20 28.99 -1.53 6.06
CA ASN A 20 28.39 -0.78 7.16
C ASN A 20 26.85 -0.97 7.21
N GLN A 21 26.18 -1.07 6.06
CA GLN A 21 24.75 -1.41 6.03
C GLN A 21 24.49 -2.82 6.56
N GLU A 22 25.27 -3.82 6.14
CA GLU A 22 25.14 -5.20 6.62
C GLU A 22 25.36 -5.30 8.13
N LEU A 23 26.33 -4.55 8.67
CA LEU A 23 26.57 -4.47 10.11
C LEU A 23 25.36 -3.89 10.86
N ILE A 24 24.77 -2.79 10.36
CA ILE A 24 23.57 -2.19 10.97
C ILE A 24 22.40 -3.19 10.94
N LEU A 25 22.19 -3.88 9.82
CA LEU A 25 21.12 -4.87 9.67
C LEU A 25 21.31 -6.09 10.58
N SER A 26 22.55 -6.48 10.84
CA SER A 26 22.87 -7.59 11.75
C SER A 26 22.48 -7.31 13.21
N GLN A 27 22.36 -6.03 13.57
CA GLN A 27 22.01 -5.57 14.92
C GLN A 27 20.51 -5.34 15.11
N LEU A 28 19.72 -5.34 14.02
CA LEU A 28 18.28 -5.17 14.13
C LEU A 28 17.66 -6.37 14.84
N ARG A 29 16.69 -6.10 15.72
CA ARG A 29 15.89 -7.16 16.34
C ARG A 29 15.13 -7.91 15.23
N LYS A 30 15.20 -9.23 15.28
CA LYS A 30 14.49 -10.11 14.33
C LYS A 30 13.43 -10.93 15.04
N GLU A 31 12.28 -11.05 14.42
CA GLU A 31 11.21 -11.93 14.84
C GLU A 31 10.83 -12.86 13.70
N LYS A 32 10.56 -14.12 14.02
CA LYS A 32 10.14 -15.10 13.01
C LYS A 32 8.69 -14.83 12.63
N GLY A 33 8.47 -14.54 11.35
CA GLY A 33 7.14 -14.39 10.77
C GLY A 33 6.68 -15.62 9.99
N ASP A 34 5.54 -15.44 9.33
CA ASP A 34 5.05 -16.40 8.35
C ASP A 34 5.84 -16.25 7.05
N GLY A 35 6.63 -17.26 6.69
CA GLY A 35 7.41 -17.29 5.45
C GLY A 35 8.76 -16.58 5.47
N PHE A 36 8.92 -15.52 6.26
CA PHE A 36 10.16 -14.75 6.36
C PHE A 36 10.33 -14.13 7.75
N TYR A 37 11.53 -13.64 8.05
CA TYR A 37 11.79 -12.87 9.28
C TYR A 37 11.35 -11.42 9.11
N PHE A 38 10.93 -10.82 10.22
CA PHE A 38 10.72 -9.38 10.34
C PHE A 38 11.92 -8.75 11.04
N CYS A 39 12.39 -7.60 10.55
CA CYS A 39 13.42 -6.79 11.18
C CYS A 39 12.76 -5.52 11.75
N GLU A 40 13.01 -5.23 13.02
CA GLU A 40 12.58 -3.97 13.62
C GLU A 40 13.49 -2.83 13.14
N TYR A 41 12.93 -1.88 12.41
CA TYR A 41 13.64 -0.71 11.89
C TYR A 41 12.82 0.55 12.18
N GLN A 42 13.42 1.46 12.95
CA GLN A 42 12.80 2.75 13.35
C GLN A 42 11.39 2.59 13.97
N GLY A 43 11.17 1.53 14.75
CA GLY A 43 9.92 1.25 15.44
C GLY A 43 8.88 0.46 14.64
N PHE A 44 9.22 -0.02 13.44
CA PHE A 44 8.33 -0.80 12.59
C PHE A 44 8.95 -2.13 12.14
N TRP A 45 8.12 -3.14 11.92
CA TRP A 45 8.50 -4.48 11.51
C TRP A 45 8.54 -4.58 9.98
N CYS A 46 9.72 -4.42 9.40
CA CYS A 46 9.91 -4.55 7.96
C CYS A 46 10.20 -6.01 7.58
N PRO A 47 9.74 -6.49 6.41
CA PRO A 47 10.14 -7.82 5.93
C PRO A 47 11.64 -7.85 5.65
N GLU A 48 12.36 -8.81 6.23
CA GLU A 48 13.82 -8.96 6.06
C GLU A 48 14.24 -8.96 4.57
N PRO A 49 13.53 -9.65 3.64
CA PRO A 49 13.90 -9.62 2.22
C PRO A 49 13.88 -8.22 1.57
N ALA A 50 13.16 -7.26 2.13
CA ALA A 50 13.04 -5.91 1.56
C ALA A 50 13.61 -4.79 2.45
N ILE A 51 14.24 -5.10 3.59
CA ILE A 51 14.74 -4.06 4.50
C ILE A 51 15.77 -3.13 3.83
N ASN A 52 16.65 -3.69 3.00
CA ASN A 52 17.60 -2.90 2.21
C ASN A 52 16.91 -1.96 1.24
N ALA A 53 15.83 -2.43 0.62
CA ALA A 53 15.03 -1.65 -0.31
C ALA A 53 14.32 -0.50 0.41
N VAL A 54 13.76 -0.74 1.61
CA VAL A 54 13.14 0.28 2.45
C VAL A 54 14.14 1.35 2.86
N ILE A 55 15.34 0.96 3.32
CA ILE A 55 16.41 1.90 3.68
C ILE A 55 16.87 2.70 2.47
N SER A 56 17.04 2.04 1.32
CA SER A 56 17.46 2.69 0.08
C SER A 56 16.42 3.69 -0.41
N PHE A 57 15.13 3.28 -0.42
CA PHE A 57 14.01 4.14 -0.73
C PHE A 57 14.00 5.39 0.16
N GLN A 58 14.05 5.20 1.49
CA GLN A 58 14.06 6.29 2.48
C GLN A 58 15.19 7.31 2.23
N LYS A 59 16.37 6.84 1.84
CA LYS A 59 17.58 7.68 1.65
C LYS A 59 17.67 8.35 0.29
N HIS A 60 17.23 7.66 -0.76
CA HIS A 60 17.63 8.02 -2.13
C HIS A 60 16.49 8.51 -3.01
N PHE A 61 15.22 8.24 -2.66
CA PHE A 61 14.11 8.68 -3.48
C PHE A 61 13.99 10.21 -3.53
N GLN A 62 13.78 10.75 -4.73
CA GLN A 62 13.57 12.17 -4.97
C GLN A 62 12.15 12.38 -5.53
N ALA A 63 11.26 12.86 -4.66
CA ALA A 63 9.92 13.24 -5.04
C ALA A 63 9.94 14.47 -5.96
N GLN A 64 8.97 14.53 -6.87
CA GLN A 64 8.62 15.71 -7.64
C GLN A 64 7.31 16.29 -7.10
N GLU A 65 7.12 17.60 -7.27
CA GLU A 65 5.90 18.32 -6.83
C GLU A 65 4.61 17.69 -7.38
N SER A 66 4.65 17.13 -8.59
CA SER A 66 3.49 16.51 -9.24
C SER A 66 3.31 15.03 -8.93
N ASP A 67 4.16 14.43 -8.10
CA ASP A 67 4.04 13.01 -7.76
C ASP A 67 2.77 12.75 -6.94
N VAL A 68 2.22 11.55 -7.14
CA VAL A 68 1.14 10.99 -6.33
C VAL A 68 1.62 9.68 -5.70
N ILE A 69 1.65 9.64 -4.38
CA ILE A 69 2.08 8.49 -3.58
C ILE A 69 0.86 7.80 -2.98
N LEU A 70 0.61 6.56 -3.41
CA LEU A 70 -0.45 5.71 -2.89
C LEU A 70 0.08 4.87 -1.74
N ALA A 71 -0.16 5.33 -0.52
CA ALA A 71 0.28 4.66 0.69
C ALA A 71 -0.83 3.76 1.24
N THR A 72 -0.50 2.54 1.67
CA THR A 72 -1.50 1.66 2.32
C THR A 72 -0.81 0.77 3.34
N TYR A 73 -1.47 0.45 4.45
CA TYR A 73 -1.05 -0.73 5.20
C TYR A 73 -1.28 -1.98 4.33
N PRO A 74 -0.37 -2.96 4.30
CA PRO A 74 -0.55 -4.17 3.48
C PRO A 74 -1.94 -4.76 3.61
N LYS A 75 -2.53 -5.15 2.48
CA LYS A 75 -3.87 -5.79 2.39
C LYS A 75 -5.05 -4.89 2.78
N SER A 76 -4.86 -3.57 2.75
CA SER A 76 -5.93 -2.59 2.99
C SER A 76 -6.59 -2.03 1.73
N GLY A 77 -6.45 -2.69 0.57
CA GLY A 77 -7.11 -2.26 -0.68
C GLY A 77 -6.21 -1.56 -1.70
N THR A 78 -4.90 -1.76 -1.63
CA THR A 78 -3.92 -1.13 -2.53
C THR A 78 -4.21 -1.35 -4.01
N THR A 79 -4.58 -2.57 -4.40
CA THR A 79 -4.94 -2.89 -5.81
C THR A 79 -6.11 -2.03 -6.28
N TRP A 80 -7.12 -1.86 -5.43
CA TRP A 80 -8.29 -1.04 -5.75
C TRP A 80 -7.94 0.44 -5.83
N LEU A 81 -7.14 0.94 -4.88
CA LEU A 81 -6.64 2.31 -4.89
C LEU A 81 -5.79 2.61 -6.14
N LYS A 82 -4.91 1.69 -6.54
CA LYS A 82 -4.13 1.80 -7.77
C LYS A 82 -5.04 1.92 -8.99
N ALA A 83 -6.08 1.09 -9.09
CA ALA A 83 -7.02 1.10 -10.21
C ALA A 83 -7.81 2.41 -10.30
N LEU A 84 -8.37 2.85 -9.17
CA LEU A 84 -9.12 4.11 -9.06
C LEU A 84 -8.25 5.30 -9.44
N THR A 85 -7.09 5.44 -8.79
CA THR A 85 -6.18 6.57 -9.03
C THR A 85 -5.68 6.59 -10.47
N PHE A 86 -5.23 5.46 -11.00
CA PHE A 86 -4.73 5.37 -12.37
C PHE A 86 -5.82 5.75 -13.38
N THR A 87 -7.03 5.24 -13.19
CA THR A 87 -8.17 5.49 -14.08
C THR A 87 -8.58 6.95 -14.02
N ILE A 88 -8.79 7.50 -12.82
CA ILE A 88 -9.17 8.91 -12.62
C ILE A 88 -8.14 9.84 -13.27
N MET A 89 -6.85 9.62 -13.06
CA MET A 89 -5.81 10.51 -13.59
C MET A 89 -5.57 10.38 -15.10
N ASN A 90 -5.98 9.26 -15.71
CA ASN A 90 -5.74 9.01 -17.14
C ASN A 90 -7.02 8.91 -17.97
N ARG A 91 -8.20 9.19 -17.41
CA ARG A 91 -9.50 9.12 -18.12
C ARG A 91 -9.62 10.05 -19.33
N SER A 92 -8.86 11.14 -19.36
CA SER A 92 -8.76 12.04 -20.52
C SER A 92 -7.72 11.59 -21.56
N ARG A 93 -6.83 10.66 -21.19
CA ARG A 93 -5.76 10.14 -22.05
C ARG A 93 -6.13 8.82 -22.71
N PHE A 94 -6.90 8.00 -22.01
CA PHE A 94 -7.38 6.71 -22.50
C PHE A 94 -8.88 6.65 -22.29
N GLU A 95 -9.61 6.27 -23.35
CA GLU A 95 -11.01 5.85 -23.19
C GLU A 95 -11.08 4.70 -22.19
N LEU A 96 -12.08 4.72 -21.30
CA LEU A 96 -12.19 3.75 -20.21
C LEU A 96 -12.21 2.30 -20.70
N GLN A 97 -12.86 2.03 -21.84
CA GLN A 97 -12.92 0.72 -22.50
C GLN A 97 -11.57 0.23 -23.07
N ASN A 98 -10.65 1.15 -23.35
CA ASN A 98 -9.33 0.88 -23.92
C ASN A 98 -8.22 1.20 -22.89
N SER A 99 -8.59 1.23 -21.61
CA SER A 99 -7.67 1.56 -20.52
C SER A 99 -6.50 0.55 -20.45
N PRO A 100 -5.27 1.01 -20.17
CA PRO A 100 -4.14 0.12 -19.89
C PRO A 100 -4.40 -0.90 -18.77
N LEU A 101 -5.42 -0.69 -17.93
CA LEU A 101 -5.87 -1.68 -16.94
C LEU A 101 -6.18 -3.06 -17.53
N HIS A 102 -6.62 -3.14 -18.80
CA HIS A 102 -6.98 -4.42 -19.43
C HIS A 102 -5.75 -5.23 -19.88
N THR A 103 -4.62 -4.57 -20.12
CA THR A 103 -3.45 -5.16 -20.79
C THR A 103 -2.18 -5.14 -19.94
N THR A 104 -2.15 -4.33 -18.88
CA THR A 104 -1.00 -4.16 -17.99
C THR A 104 -1.41 -4.35 -16.54
N THR A 105 -0.59 -5.04 -15.76
CA THR A 105 -0.90 -5.24 -14.34
C THR A 105 -0.86 -3.92 -13.58
N LEU A 106 -1.72 -3.78 -12.56
CA LEU A 106 -1.75 -2.59 -11.71
C LEU A 106 -0.43 -2.31 -11.00
N HIS A 107 0.34 -3.35 -10.68
CA HIS A 107 1.67 -3.22 -10.08
C HIS A 107 2.73 -2.73 -11.07
N GLN A 108 2.52 -2.88 -12.38
CA GLN A 108 3.35 -2.25 -13.40
C GLN A 108 2.93 -0.82 -13.70
N LEU A 109 1.62 -0.55 -13.73
CA LEU A 109 1.09 0.81 -13.97
C LEU A 109 1.40 1.76 -12.81
N VAL A 110 1.34 1.25 -11.58
CA VAL A 110 1.66 1.99 -10.36
C VAL A 110 2.60 1.13 -9.51
N PRO A 111 3.92 1.21 -9.72
CA PRO A 111 4.87 0.34 -9.04
C PRO A 111 5.06 0.74 -7.58
N PHE A 112 5.33 -0.26 -6.75
CA PHE A 112 5.79 -0.06 -5.37
C PHE A 112 7.22 0.45 -5.34
N LEU A 113 7.47 1.46 -4.53
CA LEU A 113 8.81 2.01 -4.36
C LEU A 113 9.72 0.95 -3.75
N GLU A 114 9.36 0.40 -2.59
CA GLU A 114 10.19 -0.56 -1.86
C GLU A 114 10.23 -1.96 -2.50
N PHE A 115 9.17 -2.40 -3.19
CA PHE A 115 9.09 -3.76 -3.74
C PHE A 115 9.39 -3.85 -5.23
N ASP A 116 8.92 -2.90 -6.04
CA ASP A 116 9.07 -2.98 -7.50
C ASP A 116 10.31 -2.25 -8.01
N LEU A 117 10.66 -1.12 -7.38
CA LEU A 117 11.75 -0.26 -7.85
C LEU A 117 13.04 -0.48 -7.05
N TYR A 118 12.98 -0.43 -5.71
CA TYR A 118 14.17 -0.48 -4.86
C TYR A 118 14.63 -1.89 -4.46
N LEU A 119 13.77 -2.92 -4.62
CA LEU A 119 14.08 -4.27 -4.15
C LEU A 119 15.35 -4.86 -4.78
N ASN A 120 15.48 -4.69 -6.10
CA ASN A 120 16.60 -5.21 -6.87
C ASN A 120 17.51 -4.09 -7.43
N HIS A 121 17.26 -2.83 -7.06
CA HIS A 121 18.00 -1.67 -7.57
C HIS A 121 18.26 -0.63 -6.47
N GLN A 122 19.53 -0.34 -6.17
CA GLN A 122 19.87 0.69 -5.20
C GLN A 122 19.56 2.11 -5.70
N SER A 123 19.61 2.32 -7.03
CA SER A 123 19.28 3.60 -7.67
C SER A 123 18.40 3.36 -8.91
N PRO A 124 17.07 3.21 -8.72
CA PRO A 124 16.14 3.00 -9.83
C PRO A 124 16.15 4.18 -10.82
N ASN A 125 15.99 3.90 -12.12
CA ASN A 125 15.79 4.96 -13.11
C ASN A 125 14.30 5.37 -13.15
N PHE A 126 14.04 6.66 -12.95
CA PHE A 126 12.69 7.22 -12.99
C PHE A 126 12.35 7.96 -14.29
N GLU A 127 13.26 8.06 -15.26
CA GLU A 127 13.07 8.78 -16.53
C GLU A 127 11.95 8.18 -17.39
N CYS A 128 11.66 6.88 -17.24
CA CYS A 128 10.60 6.20 -17.98
C CYS A 128 9.18 6.54 -17.48
N PHE A 129 9.04 7.22 -16.34
CA PHE A 129 7.74 7.61 -15.80
C PHE A 129 7.34 9.01 -16.27
N SER A 130 6.20 9.10 -16.96
CA SER A 130 5.61 10.38 -17.34
C SER A 130 5.04 11.09 -16.11
N ALA A 131 5.26 12.41 -16.00
CA ALA A 131 4.61 13.22 -14.98
C ALA A 131 3.11 13.45 -15.29
N PRO A 132 2.24 13.55 -14.27
CA PRO A 132 2.50 13.24 -12.86
C PRO A 132 2.79 11.75 -12.66
N ARG A 133 3.83 11.43 -11.87
CA ARG A 133 4.22 10.04 -11.62
C ARG A 133 3.36 9.49 -10.49
N ILE A 134 2.88 8.26 -10.65
CA ILE A 134 2.07 7.57 -9.64
C ILE A 134 2.88 6.40 -9.11
N PHE A 135 3.12 6.39 -7.80
CA PHE A 135 3.83 5.32 -7.11
C PHE A 135 3.00 4.79 -5.96
N ALA A 136 3.31 3.58 -5.49
CA ALA A 136 2.71 3.04 -4.28
C ALA A 136 3.78 2.72 -3.23
N THR A 137 3.35 2.64 -1.97
CA THR A 137 4.21 2.18 -0.88
C THR A 137 3.40 1.58 0.27
N HIS A 138 4.01 0.64 0.96
CA HIS A 138 3.59 0.14 2.26
C HIS A 138 4.45 0.67 3.41
N VAL A 139 5.41 1.56 3.12
CA VAL A 139 6.29 2.13 4.13
C VAL A 139 5.50 3.09 5.04
N PRO A 140 5.63 3.01 6.37
CA PRO A 140 4.95 3.91 7.30
C PRO A 140 5.31 5.38 7.07
N HIS A 141 4.41 6.29 7.43
CA HIS A 141 4.63 7.74 7.27
C HIS A 141 5.97 8.22 7.88
N ALA A 142 6.31 7.71 9.07
CA ALA A 142 7.54 8.07 9.78
C ALA A 142 8.83 7.63 9.05
N LEU A 143 8.74 6.69 8.12
CA LEU A 143 9.86 6.16 7.34
C LEU A 143 9.89 6.71 5.91
N LEU A 144 8.93 7.57 5.53
CA LEU A 144 8.94 8.18 4.21
C LEU A 144 10.19 9.07 4.02
N PRO A 145 10.75 9.12 2.80
CA PRO A 145 11.82 10.04 2.46
C PRO A 145 11.47 11.49 2.79
N GLY A 146 12.47 12.25 3.27
CA GLY A 146 12.32 13.69 3.48
C GLY A 146 11.92 14.45 2.20
N SER A 147 12.27 13.94 1.02
CA SER A 147 11.84 14.50 -0.27
C SER A 147 10.31 14.40 -0.47
N ILE A 148 9.68 13.31 -0.01
CA ILE A 148 8.21 13.19 0.00
C ILE A 148 7.63 14.12 1.07
N LEU A 149 8.19 14.12 2.29
CA LEU A 149 7.64 14.89 3.40
C LEU A 149 7.71 16.41 3.17
N ASN A 150 8.72 16.90 2.45
CA ASN A 150 8.98 18.33 2.26
C ASN A 150 8.60 18.90 0.87
N SER A 151 8.19 18.07 -0.09
CA SER A 151 7.68 18.53 -1.39
C SER A 151 6.17 18.74 -1.37
N GLY A 152 5.60 19.32 -2.44
CA GLY A 152 4.16 19.41 -2.67
C GLY A 152 3.52 18.15 -3.26
N CYS A 153 4.24 17.01 -3.29
CA CYS A 153 3.65 15.76 -3.77
C CYS A 153 2.45 15.36 -2.91
N ARG A 154 1.47 14.72 -3.54
CA ARG A 154 0.24 14.31 -2.86
C ARG A 154 0.33 12.87 -2.40
N ILE A 155 -0.26 12.57 -1.26
CA ILE A 155 -0.34 11.24 -0.69
C ILE A 155 -1.81 10.84 -0.57
N VAL A 156 -2.17 9.67 -1.09
CA VAL A 156 -3.46 9.06 -0.82
C VAL A 156 -3.21 7.85 0.06
N TYR A 157 -3.78 7.86 1.26
CA TYR A 157 -3.65 6.77 2.21
C TYR A 157 -4.95 5.98 2.33
N VAL A 158 -4.88 4.65 2.23
CA VAL A 158 -6.01 3.77 2.57
C VAL A 158 -5.61 2.82 3.70
N CYS A 159 -6.42 2.81 4.77
CA CYS A 159 -6.43 1.74 5.77
C CYS A 159 -7.71 0.92 5.70
N ARG A 160 -7.72 -0.21 6.40
CA ARG A 160 -8.84 -1.13 6.50
C ARG A 160 -9.01 -1.55 7.96
N ASN A 161 -10.20 -1.98 8.33
CA ASN A 161 -10.44 -2.60 9.62
C ASN A 161 -9.35 -3.65 9.95
N PRO A 162 -8.69 -3.57 11.11
CA PRO A 162 -7.57 -4.44 11.48
C PRO A 162 -7.88 -5.95 11.49
N LEU A 163 -9.12 -6.36 11.79
CA LEU A 163 -9.51 -7.78 11.81
C LEU A 163 -9.52 -8.36 10.40
N ASP A 164 -10.18 -7.66 9.47
CA ASP A 164 -10.22 -8.04 8.05
C ASP A 164 -8.85 -7.95 7.39
N GLN A 165 -8.07 -6.93 7.76
CA GLN A 165 -6.70 -6.76 7.29
C GLN A 165 -5.85 -7.97 7.71
N PHE A 166 -5.89 -8.35 8.99
CA PHE A 166 -5.13 -9.47 9.53
C PHE A 166 -5.43 -10.77 8.79
N ILE A 167 -6.71 -11.13 8.63
CA ILE A 167 -7.11 -12.33 7.89
C ILE A 167 -6.67 -12.26 6.43
N SER A 168 -6.76 -11.08 5.81
CA SER A 168 -6.30 -10.92 4.43
C SER A 168 -4.78 -11.04 4.27
N GLU A 169 -4.00 -10.67 5.28
CA GLU A 169 -2.54 -10.83 5.28
C GLU A 169 -2.13 -12.27 5.53
N TRP A 170 -2.66 -12.90 6.58
CA TRP A 170 -2.39 -14.29 6.93
C TRP A 170 -2.64 -15.25 5.75
N LEU A 171 -3.80 -15.11 5.09
CA LEU A 171 -4.12 -15.91 3.90
C LEU A 171 -3.26 -15.55 2.68
N PHE A 172 -2.87 -14.29 2.53
CA PHE A 172 -2.05 -13.84 1.40
C PHE A 172 -0.64 -14.39 1.50
N ILE A 173 -0.01 -14.34 2.68
CA ILE A 173 1.33 -14.86 2.91
C ILE A 173 1.38 -16.36 2.56
N ALA A 174 0.40 -17.13 2.99
CA ALA A 174 0.27 -18.55 2.66
C ALA A 174 0.24 -18.78 1.13
N ARG A 175 -0.63 -18.03 0.44
CA ARG A 175 -0.73 -18.06 -1.04
C ARG A 175 0.59 -17.71 -1.71
N THR A 176 1.31 -16.68 -1.27
CA THR A 176 2.61 -16.32 -1.89
C THR A 176 3.66 -17.44 -1.81
N GLN A 177 3.53 -18.34 -0.85
CA GLN A 177 4.40 -19.50 -0.67
C GLN A 177 3.87 -20.76 -1.36
N ASP A 178 2.71 -20.70 -2.02
CA ASP A 178 1.98 -21.86 -2.54
C ASP A 178 1.75 -22.93 -1.44
N LYS A 179 1.36 -22.50 -0.23
CA LYS A 179 1.14 -23.34 0.96
C LYS A 179 -0.19 -23.03 1.64
N GLU A 180 -0.61 -23.94 2.52
CA GLU A 180 -1.67 -23.68 3.49
C GLU A 180 -1.25 -22.61 4.52
N PRO A 181 -2.21 -21.84 5.05
CA PRO A 181 -1.93 -20.87 6.12
C PRO A 181 -1.31 -21.52 7.35
N SER A 182 -0.44 -20.78 8.03
CA SER A 182 0.14 -21.17 9.31
C SER A 182 -0.91 -21.23 10.41
N ASP A 183 -0.53 -21.70 11.60
CA ASP A 183 -1.45 -21.71 12.73
C ASP A 183 -2.02 -20.31 13.02
N LEU A 184 -3.35 -20.23 13.05
CA LEU A 184 -4.06 -18.96 13.19
C LEU A 184 -3.82 -18.32 14.56
N ALA A 185 -3.70 -19.11 15.63
CA ALA A 185 -3.49 -18.58 16.97
C ALA A 185 -2.09 -17.96 17.09
N GLU A 186 -1.05 -18.63 16.59
CA GLU A 186 0.31 -18.09 16.55
C GLU A 186 0.40 -16.80 15.70
N ALA A 187 -0.24 -16.78 14.52
CA ALA A 187 -0.29 -15.59 13.67
C ALA A 187 -1.02 -14.44 14.37
N PHE A 188 -2.12 -14.75 15.05
CA PHE A 188 -2.91 -13.77 15.79
C PHE A 188 -2.15 -13.19 16.99
N GLU A 189 -1.39 -14.01 17.73
CA GLU A 189 -0.52 -13.51 18.80
C GLU A 189 0.54 -12.55 18.28
N ARG A 190 1.16 -12.85 17.12
CA ARG A 190 2.10 -11.91 16.48
C ARG A 190 1.41 -10.59 16.12
N ALA A 191 0.22 -10.65 15.52
CA ALA A 191 -0.56 -9.46 15.16
C ALA A 191 -0.94 -8.61 16.39
N CYS A 192 -1.36 -9.24 17.50
CA CYS A 192 -1.64 -8.53 18.76
C CYS A 192 -0.41 -7.82 19.34
N ASN A 193 0.78 -8.35 19.07
CA ASN A 193 2.06 -7.73 19.45
C ASN A 193 2.58 -6.72 18.41
N GLY A 194 1.82 -6.48 17.33
CA GLY A 194 2.18 -5.55 16.26
C GLY A 194 3.20 -6.09 15.27
N ILE A 195 3.54 -7.39 15.34
CA ILE A 195 4.55 -8.04 14.50
C ILE A 195 3.88 -8.52 13.21
N GLN A 196 3.83 -7.62 12.23
CA GLN A 196 3.24 -7.83 10.89
C GLN A 196 4.05 -7.06 9.85
N ILE A 197 3.76 -7.26 8.55
CA ILE A 197 4.46 -6.53 7.48
C ILE A 197 4.20 -5.02 7.64
N PHE A 198 5.25 -4.25 7.92
CA PHE A 198 5.22 -2.82 8.26
C PHE A 198 4.40 -2.49 9.51
N GLY A 199 4.17 -3.46 10.38
CA GLY A 199 3.48 -3.27 11.66
C GLY A 199 4.31 -2.45 12.66
N PRO A 200 3.71 -1.97 13.76
CA PRO A 200 2.33 -2.24 14.16
C PRO A 200 1.29 -1.45 13.34
N ILE A 201 0.16 -2.08 13.03
CA ILE A 201 -0.92 -1.48 12.21
C ILE A 201 -1.46 -0.17 12.79
N TRP A 202 -1.58 -0.07 14.11
CA TRP A 202 -2.10 1.14 14.77
C TRP A 202 -1.15 2.33 14.62
N GLU A 203 0.17 2.14 14.80
CA GLU A 203 1.14 3.23 14.58
C GLU A 203 1.22 3.61 13.11
N HIS A 204 1.14 2.62 12.21
CA HIS A 204 1.14 2.88 10.78
C HIS A 204 -0.07 3.74 10.36
N ALA A 205 -1.27 3.37 10.80
CA ALA A 205 -2.49 4.14 10.51
C ALA A 205 -2.47 5.52 11.19
N LEU A 206 -2.04 5.61 12.45
CA LEU A 206 -1.96 6.86 13.19
C LEU A 206 -0.99 7.86 12.57
N GLY A 207 0.15 7.39 12.05
CA GLY A 207 1.13 8.25 11.37
C GLY A 207 0.50 9.01 10.21
N TYR A 208 -0.21 8.30 9.33
CA TYR A 208 -0.91 8.92 8.21
C TYR A 208 -2.14 9.73 8.63
N TRP A 209 -2.89 9.26 9.64
CA TRP A 209 -4.08 9.96 10.14
C TRP A 209 -3.74 11.32 10.74
N ARG A 210 -2.73 11.39 11.61
CA ARG A 210 -2.26 12.65 12.21
C ARG A 210 -1.76 13.59 11.12
N ALA A 211 -0.95 13.08 10.20
CA ALA A 211 -0.43 13.88 9.09
C ALA A 211 -1.55 14.39 8.15
N SER A 212 -2.63 13.63 7.94
CA SER A 212 -3.79 14.10 7.14
C SER A 212 -4.61 15.19 7.82
N ILE A 213 -4.64 15.22 9.16
CA ILE A 213 -5.28 16.32 9.89
C ILE A 213 -4.41 17.58 9.80
N GLU A 214 -3.09 17.43 9.91
CA GLU A 214 -2.14 18.54 9.85
C GLU A 214 -1.99 19.12 8.43
N GLN A 215 -2.07 18.28 7.40
CA GLN A 215 -1.82 18.64 6.00
C GLN A 215 -2.90 18.06 5.06
N PRO A 216 -4.16 18.51 5.19
CA PRO A 216 -5.28 17.96 4.43
C PRO A 216 -5.17 18.16 2.91
N ASP A 217 -4.48 19.22 2.47
CA ASP A 217 -4.24 19.47 1.04
C ASP A 217 -3.16 18.54 0.45
N LYS A 218 -2.36 17.90 1.31
CA LYS A 218 -1.27 17.01 0.93
C LYS A 218 -1.62 15.53 1.11
N ILE A 219 -2.43 15.19 2.10
CA ILE A 219 -2.71 13.79 2.46
C ILE A 219 -4.21 13.55 2.49
N PHE A 220 -4.69 12.71 1.58
CA PHE A 220 -6.07 12.25 1.53
C PHE A 220 -6.20 10.90 2.21
N PHE A 221 -6.84 10.87 3.38
CA PHE A 221 -7.05 9.66 4.16
C PHE A 221 -8.41 9.03 3.84
N LEU A 222 -8.38 7.74 3.52
CA LEU A 222 -9.55 6.92 3.22
C LEU A 222 -9.54 5.64 4.05
N LYS A 223 -10.74 5.10 4.29
CA LYS A 223 -10.93 3.74 4.81
C LYS A 223 -11.50 2.86 3.71
N TYR A 224 -11.06 1.62 3.66
CA TYR A 224 -11.55 0.62 2.70
C TYR A 224 -13.07 0.44 2.81
N GLU A 225 -13.61 0.50 4.03
CA GLU A 225 -15.03 0.38 4.31
C GLU A 225 -15.82 1.56 3.71
N ASP A 226 -15.29 2.78 3.74
CA ASP A 226 -15.93 3.95 3.15
C ASP A 226 -15.97 3.84 1.60
N LEU A 227 -14.91 3.28 0.99
CA LEU A 227 -14.91 2.96 -0.44
C LEU A 227 -15.98 1.93 -0.81
N LYS A 228 -16.24 0.95 0.07
CA LYS A 228 -17.25 -0.09 -0.14
C LYS A 228 -18.68 0.43 0.05
N GLU A 229 -18.87 1.41 0.92
CA GLU A 229 -20.17 1.98 1.25
C GLU A 229 -20.62 2.99 0.19
N ASP A 230 -19.77 3.94 -0.18
CA ASP A 230 -20.08 4.97 -1.17
C ASP A 230 -18.87 5.27 -2.06
N ILE A 231 -18.70 4.40 -3.07
CA ILE A 231 -17.61 4.54 -4.03
C ILE A 231 -17.74 5.81 -4.88
N ALA A 232 -18.96 6.26 -5.18
CA ALA A 232 -19.20 7.41 -6.06
C ALA A 232 -18.72 8.71 -5.39
N SER A 233 -19.08 8.92 -4.13
CA SER A 233 -18.57 10.04 -3.33
C SER A 233 -17.05 9.97 -3.17
N CYS A 234 -16.49 8.78 -2.95
CA CYS A 234 -15.04 8.61 -2.86
C CYS A 234 -14.32 8.93 -4.17
N ILE A 235 -14.86 8.55 -5.33
CA ILE A 235 -14.30 8.87 -6.66
C ILE A 235 -14.24 10.37 -6.86
N ASN A 236 -15.34 11.08 -6.59
CA ASN A 236 -15.39 12.55 -6.75
C ASN A 236 -14.35 13.24 -5.86
N ARG A 237 -14.34 12.92 -4.56
CA ARG A 237 -13.39 13.51 -3.60
C ARG A 237 -11.93 13.19 -3.95
N LEU A 238 -11.66 11.97 -4.43
CA LEU A 238 -10.33 11.56 -4.87
C LEU A 238 -9.90 12.33 -6.11
N ALA A 239 -10.78 12.51 -7.10
CA ALA A 239 -10.50 13.28 -8.30
C ALA A 239 -10.21 14.75 -7.99
N ASP A 240 -10.99 15.36 -7.08
CA ASP A 240 -10.76 16.72 -6.60
C ASP A 240 -9.38 16.84 -5.94
N PHE A 241 -9.07 15.94 -5.01
CA PHE A 241 -7.78 15.91 -4.32
C PHE A 241 -6.60 15.72 -5.28
N LEU A 242 -6.75 14.86 -6.29
CA LEU A 242 -5.74 14.63 -7.32
C LEU A 242 -5.60 15.81 -8.30
N GLY A 243 -6.39 16.87 -8.16
CA GLY A 243 -6.34 18.07 -9.00
C GLY A 243 -6.88 17.83 -10.40
N CYS A 244 -7.73 16.82 -10.58
CA CYS A 244 -8.44 16.53 -11.82
C CYS A 244 -9.94 16.30 -11.53
N PRO A 245 -10.64 17.30 -10.98
CA PRO A 245 -12.06 17.19 -10.62
C PRO A 245 -12.90 16.72 -11.81
N LEU A 246 -13.97 15.96 -11.55
CA LEU A 246 -14.92 15.62 -12.60
C LEU A 246 -15.78 16.84 -12.94
N SER A 247 -15.95 17.12 -14.23
CA SER A 247 -16.86 18.16 -14.70
C SER A 247 -18.33 17.75 -14.54
N GLU A 248 -19.23 18.72 -14.51
CA GLU A 248 -20.69 18.46 -14.51
C GLU A 248 -21.12 17.61 -15.71
N GLU A 249 -20.45 17.79 -16.86
CA GLU A 249 -20.69 16.99 -18.07
C GLU A 249 -20.26 15.53 -17.86
N GLU A 250 -19.05 15.28 -17.33
CA GLU A 250 -18.58 13.92 -17.02
C GLU A 250 -19.51 13.22 -16.02
N VAL A 251 -19.97 13.93 -14.99
CA VAL A 251 -20.92 13.40 -14.01
C VAL A 251 -22.26 13.07 -14.69
N THR A 252 -22.79 13.97 -15.52
CA THR A 252 -24.05 13.74 -16.25
C THR A 252 -23.95 12.60 -17.26
N GLN A 253 -22.77 12.38 -17.84
CA GLN A 253 -22.49 11.28 -18.77
C GLN A 253 -22.25 9.94 -18.07
N GLY A 254 -22.24 9.89 -16.75
CA GLY A 254 -22.09 8.65 -15.99
C GLY A 254 -20.65 8.16 -15.84
N VAL A 255 -19.66 9.05 -15.98
CA VAL A 255 -18.23 8.69 -15.88
C VAL A 255 -17.89 8.09 -14.50
N VAL A 256 -18.55 8.55 -13.44
CA VAL A 256 -18.35 8.02 -12.08
C VAL A 256 -18.78 6.55 -12.00
N GLU A 257 -19.93 6.22 -12.58
CA GLU A 257 -20.46 4.86 -12.65
C GLU A 257 -19.58 3.95 -13.51
N GLU A 258 -19.06 4.47 -14.62
CA GLU A 258 -18.12 3.72 -15.47
C GLU A 258 -16.79 3.44 -14.76
N ILE A 259 -16.20 4.42 -14.09
CA ILE A 259 -14.99 4.24 -13.27
C ILE A 259 -15.25 3.23 -12.15
N SER A 260 -16.39 3.37 -11.45
CA SER A 260 -16.80 2.46 -10.39
C SER A 260 -16.90 1.02 -10.89
N LYS A 261 -17.54 0.80 -12.03
CA LYS A 261 -17.66 -0.51 -12.66
C LYS A 261 -16.30 -1.07 -13.09
N LEU A 262 -15.48 -0.27 -13.78
CA LEU A 262 -14.16 -0.66 -14.27
C LEU A 262 -13.21 -1.03 -13.13
N CYS A 263 -13.28 -0.30 -12.03
CA CYS A 263 -12.43 -0.51 -10.86
C CYS A 263 -13.05 -1.49 -9.85
N SER A 264 -14.24 -2.04 -10.11
CA SER A 264 -14.89 -2.97 -9.19
C SER A 264 -14.07 -4.25 -9.01
N PHE A 265 -14.22 -4.88 -7.83
CA PHE A 265 -13.55 -6.13 -7.52
C PHE A 265 -13.84 -7.21 -8.57
N ASP A 266 -15.12 -7.39 -8.93
CA ASP A 266 -15.56 -8.39 -9.89
C ASP A 266 -14.99 -8.12 -11.28
N TYR A 267 -14.92 -6.86 -11.70
CA TYR A 267 -14.34 -6.52 -12.99
C TYR A 267 -12.84 -6.80 -13.01
N ILE A 268 -12.10 -6.24 -12.05
CA ILE A 268 -10.64 -6.38 -11.98
C ILE A 268 -10.24 -7.84 -11.85
N GLN A 269 -10.90 -8.63 -10.99
CA GLN A 269 -10.56 -10.04 -10.79
C GLN A 269 -10.74 -10.88 -12.07
N ASN A 270 -11.65 -10.47 -12.95
CA ASN A 270 -11.93 -11.18 -14.18
C ASN A 270 -11.01 -10.83 -15.36
N LEU A 271 -10.12 -9.85 -15.21
CA LEU A 271 -9.14 -9.51 -16.24
C LEU A 271 -8.08 -10.61 -16.40
N GLU A 272 -7.65 -10.86 -17.64
CA GLU A 272 -6.63 -11.88 -17.93
C GLU A 272 -5.28 -11.55 -17.27
N VAL A 273 -4.95 -10.25 -17.19
CA VAL A 273 -3.70 -9.75 -16.57
C VAL A 273 -3.65 -9.99 -15.05
N THR A 274 -4.79 -10.14 -14.38
CA THR A 274 -4.84 -10.46 -12.95
C THR A 274 -4.88 -11.97 -12.70
N LYS A 275 -5.24 -12.78 -13.69
CA LYS A 275 -5.30 -14.25 -13.59
C LYS A 275 -3.98 -14.93 -13.94
N THR A 276 -3.23 -14.36 -14.87
CA THR A 276 -2.01 -14.96 -15.44
C THR A 276 -0.77 -14.14 -15.13
N GLY A 277 0.40 -14.78 -15.14
CA GLY A 277 1.68 -14.13 -14.90
C GLY A 277 2.05 -13.94 -13.43
N ARG A 278 3.17 -13.23 -13.22
CA ARG A 278 3.76 -12.95 -11.91
C ARG A 278 4.23 -11.51 -11.87
N ALA A 279 4.16 -10.90 -10.69
CA ALA A 279 4.76 -9.59 -10.45
C ALA A 279 6.29 -9.68 -10.66
N TYR A 280 6.83 -8.74 -11.43
CA TYR A 280 8.22 -8.77 -11.89
C TYR A 280 9.22 -8.80 -10.73
N ALA A 281 8.98 -8.01 -9.68
CA ALA A 281 10.01 -7.76 -8.69
C ALA A 281 10.07 -8.80 -7.56
N ASN A 282 8.93 -9.35 -7.14
CA ASN A 282 8.86 -10.33 -6.04
C ASN A 282 8.36 -11.72 -6.49
N GLY A 283 8.05 -11.92 -7.76
CA GLY A 283 7.65 -13.21 -8.33
C GLY A 283 6.27 -13.73 -7.89
N VAL A 284 5.48 -12.94 -7.15
CA VAL A 284 4.15 -13.34 -6.67
C VAL A 284 3.19 -13.49 -7.85
N LYS A 285 2.42 -14.60 -7.89
CA LYS A 285 1.41 -14.82 -8.93
C LYS A 285 0.34 -13.74 -8.88
N ASN A 286 -0.04 -13.21 -10.04
CA ASN A 286 -1.03 -12.12 -10.11
C ASN A 286 -2.37 -12.52 -9.47
N SER A 287 -2.76 -13.79 -9.62
CA SER A 287 -4.00 -14.35 -9.05
C SER A 287 -4.03 -14.38 -7.52
N HIS A 288 -2.89 -14.19 -6.83
CA HIS A 288 -2.83 -14.22 -5.38
C HIS A 288 -3.24 -12.89 -4.73
N TYR A 289 -3.21 -11.78 -5.47
CA TYR A 289 -3.51 -10.46 -4.92
C TYR A 289 -5.00 -10.27 -4.57
N LEU A 290 -5.90 -10.94 -5.30
CA LEU A 290 -7.35 -10.82 -5.16
C LEU A 290 -7.96 -12.07 -4.50
N ARG A 291 -8.95 -11.89 -3.63
CA ARG A 291 -9.55 -12.98 -2.83
C ARG A 291 -11.08 -12.91 -2.73
N LYS A 292 -11.61 -11.95 -1.97
CA LYS A 292 -13.07 -11.75 -1.80
C LYS A 292 -13.53 -10.30 -1.95
N GLY A 293 -12.72 -9.32 -1.52
CA GLY A 293 -13.10 -7.90 -1.63
C GLY A 293 -14.27 -7.47 -0.72
N GLU A 294 -14.50 -8.20 0.38
CA GLU A 294 -15.63 -8.02 1.30
C GLU A 294 -15.23 -7.33 2.61
N VAL A 295 -16.20 -6.81 3.34
CA VAL A 295 -16.05 -6.29 4.72
C VAL A 295 -16.72 -7.26 5.68
N GLY A 296 -16.05 -7.60 6.78
CA GLY A 296 -16.55 -8.50 7.82
C GLY A 296 -16.21 -9.98 7.63
N ASP A 297 -15.36 -10.33 6.66
CA ASP A 297 -14.98 -11.72 6.40
C ASP A 297 -14.16 -12.32 7.55
N TRP A 298 -13.57 -11.48 8.42
CA TRP A 298 -12.92 -11.90 9.65
C TRP A 298 -13.80 -12.78 10.56
N LYS A 299 -15.12 -12.60 10.53
CA LYS A 299 -16.10 -13.39 11.31
C LYS A 299 -16.08 -14.88 10.96
N ASN A 300 -15.60 -15.24 9.77
CA ASN A 300 -15.49 -16.62 9.33
C ASN A 300 -14.24 -17.34 9.86
N TYR A 301 -13.34 -16.62 10.53
CA TYR A 301 -12.03 -17.13 10.95
C TYR A 301 -11.75 -16.89 12.43
N LEU A 302 -12.03 -15.68 12.92
CA LEU A 302 -11.71 -15.30 14.29
C LEU A 302 -12.82 -15.76 15.24
N THR A 303 -12.41 -16.30 16.39
CA THR A 303 -13.33 -16.53 17.51
C THR A 303 -13.73 -15.19 18.15
N PRO A 304 -14.88 -15.12 18.85
CA PRO A 304 -15.29 -13.89 19.55
C PRO A 304 -14.22 -13.32 20.48
N SER A 305 -13.51 -14.18 21.23
CA SER A 305 -12.46 -13.74 22.15
C SER A 305 -11.23 -13.17 21.42
N MET A 306 -10.90 -13.68 20.24
CA MET A 306 -9.82 -13.12 19.41
C MET A 306 -10.23 -11.74 18.87
N SER A 307 -11.43 -11.62 18.28
CA SER A 307 -11.89 -10.33 17.76
C SER A 307 -11.98 -9.28 18.87
N GLU A 308 -12.59 -9.60 20.02
CA GLU A 308 -12.69 -8.69 21.17
C GLU A 308 -11.32 -8.22 21.67
N ARG A 309 -10.34 -9.13 21.72
CA ARG A 309 -8.98 -8.78 22.16
C ARG A 309 -8.31 -7.81 21.19
N LEU A 310 -8.37 -8.07 19.88
CA LEU A 310 -7.73 -7.18 18.91
C LEU A 310 -8.47 -5.84 18.83
N GLU A 311 -9.81 -5.84 18.88
CA GLU A 311 -10.60 -4.61 18.97
C GLU A 311 -10.19 -3.76 20.16
N LYS A 312 -10.09 -4.35 21.35
CA LYS A 312 -9.65 -3.64 22.55
C LYS A 312 -8.23 -3.08 22.40
N ILE A 313 -7.29 -3.84 21.85
CA ILE A 313 -5.92 -3.34 21.58
C ILE A 313 -5.99 -2.13 20.64
N ILE A 314 -6.76 -2.21 19.57
CA ILE A 314 -6.90 -1.11 18.60
C ILE A 314 -7.55 0.11 19.25
N GLU A 315 -8.64 -0.06 20.00
CA GLU A 315 -9.29 1.04 20.74
C GLU A 315 -8.33 1.73 21.70
N GLU A 316 -7.57 0.96 22.50
CA GLU A 316 -6.59 1.50 23.43
C GLU A 316 -5.46 2.25 22.71
N LYS A 317 -4.97 1.74 21.59
CA LYS A 317 -3.89 2.36 20.81
C LYS A 317 -4.34 3.61 20.04
N LEU A 318 -5.60 3.65 19.62
CA LEU A 318 -6.17 4.78 18.88
C LEU A 318 -6.86 5.80 19.78
N ALA A 319 -6.94 5.54 21.09
CA ALA A 319 -7.62 6.40 22.05
C ALA A 319 -7.15 7.86 21.94
N GLY A 320 -8.11 8.78 21.85
CA GLY A 320 -7.85 10.23 21.73
C GLY A 320 -7.42 10.71 20.34
N SER A 321 -7.22 9.82 19.35
CA SER A 321 -6.85 10.23 17.99
C SER A 321 -8.03 10.66 17.11
N GLY A 322 -9.25 10.22 17.45
CA GLY A 322 -10.44 10.36 16.60
C GLY A 322 -10.53 9.35 15.44
N LEU A 323 -9.50 8.51 15.23
CA LEU A 323 -9.54 7.43 14.25
C LEU A 323 -10.30 6.22 14.80
N THR A 324 -11.35 5.81 14.11
CA THR A 324 -12.16 4.63 14.43
C THR A 324 -12.35 3.75 13.19
N PHE A 325 -12.66 2.47 13.38
CA PHE A 325 -12.89 1.52 12.28
C PHE A 325 -14.29 0.92 12.35
N LYS A 326 -14.94 0.79 11.20
CA LYS A 326 -16.18 0.02 11.06
C LYS A 326 -15.81 -1.47 11.03
N THR A 327 -16.47 -2.30 11.83
CA THR A 327 -16.24 -3.76 11.88
C THR A 327 -17.19 -4.54 10.97
N SER A 328 -18.26 -3.90 10.53
CA SER A 328 -19.18 -4.35 9.47
C SER A 328 -19.77 -3.14 8.75
N LEU A 329 -20.27 -3.33 7.53
CA LEU A 329 -21.18 -2.38 6.90
C LEU A 329 -22.54 -2.49 7.61
N GLN A 330 -23.23 -1.36 7.84
CA GLN A 330 -24.61 -1.42 8.33
C GLN A 330 -25.47 -2.09 7.26
N GLU A 331 -26.26 -3.10 7.65
CA GLU A 331 -27.35 -3.56 6.78
C GLU A 331 -28.32 -2.39 6.62
N PRO A 332 -28.79 -2.06 5.41
CA PRO A 332 -29.82 -1.05 5.26
C PRO A 332 -31.02 -1.46 6.11
N GLU A 333 -31.45 -0.58 7.02
CA GLU A 333 -32.69 -0.77 7.77
C GLU A 333 -33.81 -1.05 6.74
N LEU A 334 -34.35 -2.27 6.78
CA LEU A 334 -35.58 -2.59 6.05
C LEU A 334 -36.68 -1.74 6.69
N ILE A 335 -36.99 -0.60 6.07
CA ILE A 335 -38.15 0.25 6.41
C ILE A 335 -39.45 -0.51 6.12
#